data_AF-A0A6A6Z214-F1
#
_entry.id   AF-A0A6A6Z214-F1
#
_cell.length_a   1.000
_cell.length_b   1.000
_cell.length_c   1.000
_cell.angle_alpha   90.00
_cell.angle_beta   90.00
_cell.angle_gamma   90.00
#
_symmetry.space_group_name_H-M   'P 1'
#
loop_
_entity.id
_entity.type
_entity.pdbx_description
1 polymer ?
#
loop_
_entity_poly.entity_id
_entity_poly.type
_entity_poly.pdbx_seq_one_letter_code
_entity_poly.pdbx_strand_id
1 'polypeptide(L)'
;MYDLDHNEHSQTSARMRSVQMITQYLSSRKLDDLRNSRRRALSLLAWAEQDTIRWDAGYIESFVHLVGMMGPDVEAMPEFRRLSPVTRRNLGMSANALKLRTLEAEERLSTFDFSDMWEDPKNSANNPIFKSFIAFRQFLLNFFVEAYGAWPPSPNKGWLKRKAIQSLQNDFGALYDYLVNREVVWDSQEERPGKKWQMSNQDPEEEFQADSADLPLTDMLVGFDNRHGYLHIPHPYPLLPRFVNAPKAQAKKNFFSSLKKSKNDPTKDAKTHLQLSIVFSDATNIQRLGVSFAGNALIDYFEQFELAADLKGVSPRESRLGRWVLLYGVLQVLSKLSVDTQGLKYSEGVQYFLCADLKRTPPWETTSAHGMVEASQLASWCWQRD
;
A
#
# COMPACT_ATOMS: atom_id res chain seq x y z
N MET A 1 -37.97 18.48 -54.11
CA MET A 1 -37.58 18.72 -52.72
C MET A 1 -38.00 17.48 -51.96
N TYR A 2 -37.13 16.48 -51.90
CA TYR A 2 -37.37 15.25 -51.15
C TYR A 2 -36.33 15.24 -50.03
N ASP A 3 -36.81 15.44 -48.81
CA ASP A 3 -36.06 15.20 -47.60
C ASP A 3 -35.69 13.72 -47.55
N LEU A 4 -34.40 13.45 -47.74
CA LEU A 4 -33.78 12.24 -47.24
C LEU A 4 -33.14 12.63 -45.91
N ASP A 5 -33.96 12.68 -44.87
CA ASP A 5 -33.49 12.54 -43.50
C ASP A 5 -32.84 11.15 -43.40
N HIS A 6 -31.54 11.13 -43.67
CA HIS A 6 -30.69 10.01 -43.32
C HIS A 6 -30.72 9.88 -41.81
N ASN A 7 -31.54 8.94 -41.37
CA ASN A 7 -31.62 8.43 -40.02
C ASN A 7 -30.27 7.80 -39.65
N GLU A 8 -29.28 8.61 -39.27
CA GLU A 8 -27.94 8.21 -38.80
C GLU A 8 -27.97 7.62 -37.38
N HIS A 9 -29.12 7.12 -36.91
CA HIS A 9 -29.23 6.51 -35.59
C HIS A 9 -29.75 5.06 -35.73
N SER A 10 -28.87 4.12 -35.39
CA SER A 10 -29.13 2.68 -35.14
C SER A 10 -29.09 1.72 -36.34
N GLN A 11 -27.88 1.32 -36.74
CA GLN A 11 -27.69 -0.03 -37.31
C GLN A 11 -26.63 -0.80 -36.53
N THR A 12 -26.96 -1.20 -35.31
CA THR A 12 -26.23 -2.27 -34.63
C THR A 12 -26.32 -3.53 -35.49
N SER A 13 -25.18 -4.02 -35.98
CA SER A 13 -25.15 -5.19 -36.88
C SER A 13 -25.88 -6.38 -36.25
N ALA A 14 -26.48 -7.27 -37.06
CA ALA A 14 -27.15 -8.48 -36.55
C ALA A 14 -26.25 -9.29 -35.61
N ARG A 15 -24.96 -9.33 -35.94
CA ARG A 15 -23.90 -9.92 -35.12
C ARG A 15 -23.76 -9.26 -33.75
N MET A 16 -23.68 -7.93 -33.68
CA MET A 16 -23.60 -7.21 -32.40
C MET A 16 -24.84 -7.47 -31.54
N ARG A 17 -26.03 -7.54 -32.14
CA ARG A 17 -27.27 -7.91 -31.43
C ARG A 17 -27.21 -9.34 -30.87
N SER A 18 -26.71 -10.30 -31.63
CA SER A 18 -26.52 -11.68 -31.14
C SER A 18 -25.53 -11.74 -29.98
N VAL A 19 -24.41 -11.03 -30.06
CA VAL A 19 -23.44 -10.96 -28.95
C VAL A 19 -24.08 -10.35 -27.71
N GLN A 20 -24.80 -9.23 -27.84
CA GLN A 20 -25.52 -8.59 -26.72
C GLN A 20 -26.55 -9.53 -26.08
N MET A 21 -27.33 -10.25 -26.88
CA MET A 21 -28.30 -11.22 -26.36
C MET A 21 -27.61 -12.34 -25.57
N ILE A 22 -26.49 -12.86 -26.07
CA ILE A 22 -25.73 -13.91 -25.38
C ILE A 22 -25.11 -13.38 -24.09
N THR A 23 -24.46 -12.21 -24.10
CA THR A 23 -23.84 -11.63 -22.89
C THR A 23 -24.88 -11.31 -21.83
N GLN A 24 -26.05 -10.77 -22.21
CA GLN A 24 -27.18 -10.59 -21.29
C GLN A 24 -27.67 -11.92 -20.71
N TYR A 25 -27.78 -12.96 -21.53
CA TYR A 25 -28.16 -14.29 -21.06
C TYR A 25 -27.14 -14.84 -20.05
N LEU A 26 -25.84 -14.77 -20.36
CA LEU A 26 -24.76 -15.19 -19.46
C LEU A 26 -24.84 -14.46 -18.12
N SER A 27 -24.97 -13.14 -18.16
CA SER A 27 -25.08 -12.30 -16.95
C SER A 27 -26.34 -12.56 -16.14
N SER A 28 -27.50 -12.71 -16.77
CA SER A 28 -28.77 -12.99 -16.06
C SER A 28 -28.77 -14.36 -15.36
N ARG A 29 -28.06 -15.33 -15.94
CA ARG A 29 -27.91 -16.68 -15.39
C ARG A 29 -26.66 -16.86 -14.54
N LYS A 30 -25.85 -15.81 -14.34
CA LYS A 30 -24.56 -15.84 -13.63
C LYS A 30 -23.58 -16.89 -14.18
N LEU A 31 -23.65 -17.17 -15.47
CA LEU A 31 -22.73 -18.10 -16.14
C LEU A 31 -21.34 -17.48 -16.38
N ASP A 32 -21.27 -16.15 -16.28
CA ASP A 32 -20.09 -15.31 -16.27
C ASP A 32 -19.41 -15.21 -14.88
N ASP A 33 -19.92 -15.86 -13.83
CA ASP A 33 -19.24 -15.91 -12.52
C ASP A 33 -18.04 -16.88 -12.53
N LEU A 34 -16.84 -16.32 -12.47
CA LEU A 34 -15.57 -17.04 -12.69
C LEU A 34 -14.86 -17.47 -11.41
N ARG A 35 -15.29 -16.97 -10.24
CA ARG A 35 -14.50 -16.97 -9.00
C ARG A 35 -13.95 -18.33 -8.58
N ASN A 36 -14.71 -19.39 -8.87
CA ASN A 36 -14.42 -20.76 -8.44
C ASN A 36 -14.32 -21.76 -9.60
N SER A 37 -14.09 -21.29 -10.84
CA SER A 37 -14.06 -22.21 -11.99
C SER A 37 -13.08 -21.79 -13.07
N ARG A 38 -11.86 -22.30 -12.95
CA ARG A 38 -10.78 -22.19 -13.97
C ARG A 38 -11.27 -22.59 -15.36
N ARG A 39 -12.03 -23.69 -15.45
CA ARG A 39 -12.62 -24.18 -16.69
C ARG A 39 -13.55 -23.16 -17.35
N ARG A 40 -14.44 -22.54 -16.56
CA ARG A 40 -15.35 -21.50 -17.06
C ARG A 40 -14.58 -20.26 -17.47
N ALA A 41 -13.61 -19.82 -16.67
CA ALA A 41 -12.79 -18.65 -16.99
C ALA A 41 -12.01 -18.85 -18.31
N LEU A 42 -11.37 -20.01 -18.51
CA LEU A 42 -10.70 -20.34 -19.77
C LEU A 42 -11.68 -20.40 -20.96
N SER A 43 -12.84 -21.02 -20.76
CA SER A 43 -13.86 -21.13 -21.82
C SER A 43 -14.44 -19.76 -22.21
N LEU A 44 -14.66 -18.89 -21.22
CA LEU A 44 -15.21 -17.55 -21.41
C LEU A 44 -14.17 -16.65 -22.10
N LEU A 45 -12.91 -16.71 -21.68
CA LEU A 45 -11.82 -16.00 -22.32
C LEU A 45 -11.66 -16.42 -23.80
N ALA A 46 -11.66 -17.73 -24.06
CA ALA A 46 -11.56 -18.28 -25.42
C ALA A 46 -12.75 -17.92 -26.32
N TRP A 47 -13.93 -17.67 -25.74
CA TRP A 47 -15.09 -17.18 -26.47
C TRP A 47 -15.01 -15.67 -26.71
N ALA A 48 -14.66 -14.92 -25.66
CA ALA A 48 -14.57 -13.47 -25.68
C ALA A 48 -13.51 -12.97 -26.67
N GLU A 49 -12.40 -13.68 -26.81
CA GLU A 49 -11.28 -13.26 -27.66
C GLU A 49 -11.47 -13.49 -29.16
N GLN A 50 -12.53 -14.20 -29.57
CA GLN A 50 -12.74 -14.50 -30.98
C GLN A 50 -12.94 -13.19 -31.75
N ASP A 51 -12.34 -13.08 -32.94
CA ASP A 51 -12.58 -11.95 -33.85
C ASP A 51 -14.06 -11.74 -34.16
N THR A 52 -14.81 -12.84 -34.07
CA THR A 52 -16.25 -13.09 -33.89
C THR A 52 -17.05 -12.25 -32.90
N ILE A 53 -16.45 -12.07 -31.74
CA ILE A 53 -17.15 -11.73 -30.50
C ILE A 53 -16.57 -10.43 -29.94
N ARG A 54 -15.25 -10.39 -29.72
CA ARG A 54 -14.53 -9.25 -29.15
C ARG A 54 -15.25 -8.65 -27.94
N TRP A 55 -15.65 -9.52 -27.01
CA TRP A 55 -16.37 -9.09 -25.81
C TRP A 55 -15.37 -8.64 -24.74
N ASP A 56 -15.07 -7.34 -24.74
CA ASP A 56 -14.01 -6.76 -23.92
C ASP A 56 -14.21 -6.99 -22.41
N ALA A 57 -15.37 -6.64 -21.86
CA ALA A 57 -15.65 -6.84 -20.44
C ALA A 57 -15.48 -8.30 -19.98
N GLY A 58 -15.95 -9.27 -20.77
CA GLY A 58 -15.77 -10.69 -20.44
C GLY A 58 -14.34 -11.18 -20.63
N TYR A 59 -13.61 -10.59 -21.59
CA TYR A 59 -12.19 -10.86 -21.79
C TYR A 59 -11.39 -10.40 -20.56
N ILE A 60 -11.53 -9.14 -20.14
CA ILE A 60 -10.79 -8.57 -19.01
C ILE A 60 -11.14 -9.27 -17.70
N GLU A 61 -12.43 -9.49 -17.41
CA GLU A 61 -12.87 -10.26 -16.23
C GLU A 61 -12.17 -11.64 -16.21
N SER A 62 -12.25 -12.38 -17.32
CA SER A 62 -11.64 -13.71 -17.41
C SER A 62 -10.12 -13.67 -17.30
N PHE A 63 -9.48 -12.70 -17.95
CA PHE A 63 -8.04 -12.52 -17.98
C PHE A 63 -7.50 -12.26 -16.58
N VAL A 64 -8.06 -11.29 -15.85
CA VAL A 64 -7.63 -10.94 -14.49
C VAL A 64 -7.78 -12.13 -13.54
N HIS A 65 -8.94 -12.81 -13.59
CA HIS A 65 -9.18 -13.99 -12.79
C HIS A 65 -8.17 -15.12 -13.09
N LEU A 66 -7.91 -15.40 -14.37
CA LEU A 66 -6.96 -16.43 -14.79
C LEU A 66 -5.52 -16.11 -14.41
N VAL A 67 -5.10 -14.83 -14.50
CA VAL A 67 -3.77 -14.39 -14.07
C VAL A 67 -3.53 -14.71 -12.59
N GLY A 68 -4.50 -14.43 -11.72
CA GLY A 68 -4.39 -14.76 -10.29
C GLY A 68 -4.48 -16.25 -9.97
N MET A 69 -5.14 -17.04 -10.82
CA MET A 69 -5.28 -18.50 -10.66
C MET A 69 -4.21 -19.32 -11.38
N MET A 70 -3.33 -18.69 -12.16
CA MET A 70 -2.45 -19.38 -13.09
C MET A 70 -1.50 -20.34 -12.37
N GLY A 71 -1.36 -21.53 -12.93
CA GLY A 71 -0.48 -22.58 -12.43
C GLY A 71 -0.36 -23.72 -13.44
N PRO A 72 0.55 -24.69 -13.18
CA PRO A 72 0.76 -25.82 -14.09
C PRO A 72 -0.52 -26.62 -14.36
N ASP A 73 -1.43 -26.66 -13.38
CA ASP A 73 -2.73 -27.32 -13.48
C ASP A 73 -3.71 -26.59 -14.41
N VAL A 74 -3.65 -25.26 -14.48
CA VAL A 74 -4.43 -24.44 -15.42
C VAL A 74 -3.88 -24.60 -16.84
N GLU A 75 -2.56 -24.55 -17.02
CA GLU A 75 -1.91 -24.70 -18.32
C GLU A 75 -2.13 -26.08 -18.95
N ALA A 76 -2.27 -27.12 -18.11
CA ALA A 76 -2.57 -28.48 -18.55
C ALA A 76 -4.02 -28.68 -19.04
N MET A 77 -4.94 -27.74 -18.77
CA MET A 77 -6.34 -27.90 -19.14
C MET A 77 -6.56 -27.84 -20.66
N PRO A 78 -7.45 -28.68 -21.23
CA PRO A 78 -7.78 -28.64 -22.65
C PRO A 78 -8.28 -27.26 -23.11
N GLU A 79 -9.02 -26.55 -22.27
CA GLU A 79 -9.54 -25.21 -22.54
C GLU A 79 -8.42 -24.19 -22.75
N PHE A 80 -7.27 -24.34 -22.09
CA PHE A 80 -6.11 -23.46 -22.28
C PHE A 80 -5.56 -23.54 -23.71
N ARG A 81 -5.62 -24.73 -24.34
CA ARG A 81 -5.19 -24.93 -25.74
C ARG A 81 -6.12 -24.26 -26.75
N ARG A 82 -7.37 -23.97 -26.36
CA ARG A 82 -8.35 -23.26 -27.21
C ARG A 82 -8.07 -21.76 -27.30
N LEU A 83 -7.26 -21.22 -26.38
CA LEU A 83 -6.88 -19.81 -26.42
C LEU A 83 -5.98 -19.52 -27.62
N SER A 84 -5.95 -18.28 -28.09
CA SER A 84 -4.98 -17.86 -29.09
C SER A 84 -3.54 -17.94 -28.54
N PRO A 85 -2.51 -18.16 -29.39
CA PRO A 85 -1.12 -18.13 -28.94
C PRO A 85 -0.73 -16.81 -28.25
N VAL A 86 -1.31 -15.69 -28.72
CA VAL A 86 -1.07 -14.35 -28.15
C VAL A 86 -1.66 -14.25 -26.74
N THR A 87 -2.91 -14.67 -26.55
CA THR A 87 -3.56 -14.63 -25.23
C THR A 87 -2.87 -15.55 -24.23
N ARG A 88 -2.45 -16.77 -24.64
CA ARG A 88 -1.65 -17.65 -23.78
C ARG A 88 -0.35 -16.99 -23.34
N ARG A 89 0.37 -16.36 -24.28
CA ARG A 89 1.61 -15.63 -23.98
C ARG A 89 1.34 -14.49 -22.99
N ASN A 90 0.32 -13.69 -23.24
CA ASN A 90 -0.01 -12.53 -22.39
C ASN A 90 -0.42 -12.96 -20.98
N LEU A 91 -1.27 -13.98 -20.87
CA LEU A 91 -1.62 -14.61 -19.59
C LEU A 91 -0.38 -15.08 -18.82
N GLY A 92 0.52 -15.83 -19.49
CA GLY A 92 1.74 -16.32 -18.87
C GLY A 92 2.66 -15.19 -18.40
N MET A 93 2.81 -14.13 -19.19
CA MET A 93 3.64 -12.98 -18.81
C MET A 93 3.02 -12.18 -17.65
N SER A 94 1.72 -11.90 -17.66
CA SER A 94 1.05 -11.17 -16.58
C SER A 94 0.99 -12.00 -15.29
N ALA A 95 0.79 -13.32 -15.37
CA ALA A 95 0.86 -14.24 -14.24
C ALA A 95 2.26 -14.31 -13.63
N ASN A 96 3.31 -14.39 -14.45
CA ASN A 96 4.69 -14.39 -13.95
C ASN A 96 5.05 -13.06 -13.29
N ALA A 97 4.63 -11.92 -13.85
CA ALA A 97 4.86 -10.61 -13.26
C ALA A 97 4.15 -10.48 -11.90
N LEU A 98 2.88 -10.90 -11.81
CA LEU A 98 2.13 -10.90 -10.55
C LEU A 98 2.76 -11.84 -9.52
N LYS A 99 3.21 -13.03 -9.93
CA LYS A 99 3.88 -13.99 -9.06
C LYS A 99 5.19 -13.44 -8.49
N LEU A 100 6.02 -12.81 -9.33
CA LEU A 100 7.27 -12.19 -8.87
C LEU A 100 7.00 -11.09 -7.83
N ARG A 101 6.07 -10.18 -8.13
CA ARG A 101 5.66 -9.12 -7.21
C ARG A 101 5.11 -9.67 -5.88
N THR A 102 4.36 -10.77 -5.94
CA THR A 102 3.84 -11.44 -4.73
C THR A 102 4.97 -12.02 -3.90
N LEU A 103 5.95 -12.69 -4.52
CA LEU A 103 7.11 -13.26 -3.81
C LEU A 103 7.98 -12.18 -3.15
N GLU A 104 8.24 -11.07 -3.86
CA GLU A 104 8.97 -9.93 -3.31
C GLU A 104 8.26 -9.31 -2.11
N ALA A 105 6.93 -9.18 -2.19
CA ALA A 105 6.12 -8.70 -1.07
C ALA A 105 6.09 -9.70 0.09
N GLU A 106 6.01 -11.00 -0.18
CA GLU A 106 6.08 -12.06 0.83
C GLU A 106 7.39 -11.99 1.62
N GLU A 107 8.52 -11.88 0.92
CA GLU A 107 9.85 -11.79 1.53
C GLU A 107 9.94 -10.55 2.43
N ARG A 108 9.59 -9.37 1.91
CA ARG A 108 9.65 -8.11 2.66
C ARG A 108 8.73 -8.11 3.88
N LEU A 109 7.46 -8.50 3.71
CA LEU A 109 6.46 -8.45 4.79
C LEU A 109 6.65 -9.55 5.84
N SER A 110 7.29 -10.68 5.48
CA SER A 110 7.56 -11.75 6.45
C SER A 110 8.52 -11.31 7.56
N THR A 111 9.46 -10.42 7.24
CA THR A 111 10.49 -9.96 8.18
C THR A 111 10.44 -8.46 8.45
N PHE A 112 9.57 -7.72 7.75
CA PHE A 112 9.54 -6.26 7.69
C PHE A 112 10.93 -5.65 7.41
N ASP A 113 11.70 -6.26 6.49
CA ASP A 113 13.01 -5.73 6.10
C ASP A 113 12.90 -4.64 5.04
N PHE A 114 13.19 -3.42 5.46
CA PHE A 114 13.28 -2.23 4.61
C PHE A 114 14.60 -1.49 4.84
N SER A 115 15.64 -2.23 5.23
CA SER A 115 16.96 -1.65 5.49
C SER A 115 17.57 -1.03 4.23
N ASP A 116 17.14 -1.46 3.04
CA ASP A 116 17.53 -0.90 1.74
C ASP A 116 16.99 0.52 1.47
N MET A 117 16.17 1.08 2.36
CA MET A 117 15.82 2.51 2.36
C MET A 117 16.98 3.39 2.84
N TRP A 118 17.94 2.82 3.56
CA TRP A 118 19.11 3.49 4.10
C TRP A 118 20.32 3.25 3.18
N GLU A 119 21.09 4.30 2.86
CA GLU A 119 22.24 4.19 1.94
C GLU A 119 23.32 3.22 2.47
N ASP A 120 23.62 3.31 3.77
CA ASP A 120 24.50 2.36 4.46
C ASP A 120 23.93 2.02 5.85
N PRO A 121 23.23 0.87 5.98
CA PRO A 121 22.70 0.40 7.26
C PRO A 121 23.77 0.17 8.34
N LYS A 122 25.01 -0.20 7.94
CA LYS A 122 26.09 -0.46 8.90
C LYS A 122 26.61 0.84 9.51
N ASN A 123 26.76 1.88 8.69
CA ASN A 123 27.14 3.21 9.17
C ASN A 123 25.98 3.86 9.96
N SER A 124 24.75 3.53 9.61
CA SER A 124 23.55 4.01 10.31
C SER A 124 23.29 3.30 11.65
N ALA A 125 24.01 2.23 11.99
CA ALA A 125 23.75 1.44 13.21
C ALA A 125 23.81 2.26 14.52
N ASN A 126 24.62 3.32 14.55
CA ASN A 126 24.70 4.23 15.69
C ASN A 126 23.68 5.37 15.66
N ASN A 127 23.05 5.62 14.51
CA ASN A 127 22.03 6.65 14.32
C ASN A 127 20.78 6.33 15.18
N PRO A 128 20.37 7.22 16.10
CA PRO A 128 19.20 6.98 16.96
C PRO A 128 17.87 6.84 16.19
N ILE A 129 17.75 7.45 15.02
CA ILE A 129 16.59 7.34 14.12
C ILE A 129 16.54 5.93 13.53
N PHE A 130 17.68 5.40 13.07
CA PHE A 130 17.78 4.02 12.57
C PHE A 130 17.47 2.99 13.66
N LYS A 131 17.92 3.22 14.90
CA LYS A 131 17.55 2.37 16.04
C LYS A 131 16.04 2.36 16.28
N SER A 132 15.37 3.50 16.12
CA SER A 132 13.91 3.60 16.23
C SER A 132 13.20 2.85 15.09
N PHE A 133 13.73 2.91 13.87
CA PHE A 133 13.28 2.10 12.73
C PHE A 133 13.37 0.59 13.04
N ILE A 134 14.50 0.12 13.58
CA ILE A 134 14.68 -1.30 13.95
C ILE A 134 13.79 -1.71 15.13
N ALA A 135 13.64 -0.85 16.14
CA ALA A 135 12.74 -1.12 17.27
C ALA A 135 11.28 -1.27 16.79
N PHE A 136 10.86 -0.43 15.84
CA PHE A 136 9.53 -0.51 15.25
C PHE A 136 9.34 -1.77 14.40
N ARG A 137 10.36 -2.18 13.63
CA ARG A 137 10.37 -3.49 12.95
C ARG A 137 10.13 -4.64 13.93
N GLN A 138 10.83 -4.65 15.06
CA GLN A 138 10.67 -5.69 16.08
C GLN A 138 9.28 -5.65 16.72
N PHE A 139 8.74 -4.45 16.98
CA PHE A 139 7.37 -4.28 17.45
C PHE A 139 6.35 -4.90 16.48
N LEU A 140 6.45 -4.63 15.18
CA LEU A 140 5.54 -5.19 14.17
C LEU A 140 5.61 -6.72 14.14
N LEU A 141 6.82 -7.30 14.18
CA LEU A 141 6.98 -8.74 14.23
C LEU A 141 6.32 -9.34 15.48
N ASN A 142 6.53 -8.75 16.65
CA ASN A 142 5.91 -9.22 17.89
C ASN A 142 4.38 -9.12 17.83
N PHE A 143 3.85 -7.99 17.35
CA PHE A 143 2.42 -7.76 17.18
C PHE A 143 1.78 -8.83 16.27
N PHE A 144 2.37 -9.09 15.10
CA PHE A 144 1.80 -10.06 14.17
C PHE A 144 2.00 -11.51 14.62
N VAL A 145 3.06 -11.83 15.37
CA VAL A 145 3.19 -13.14 16.03
C VAL A 145 2.09 -13.33 17.07
N GLU A 146 1.77 -12.32 17.87
CA GLU A 146 0.68 -12.37 18.85
C GLU A 146 -0.69 -12.52 18.17
N ALA A 147 -0.95 -11.74 17.11
CA ALA A 147 -2.22 -11.74 16.39
C ALA A 147 -2.49 -13.04 15.61
N TYR A 148 -1.46 -13.64 15.00
CA TYR A 148 -1.59 -14.83 14.13
C TYR A 148 -1.10 -16.14 14.78
N GLY A 149 -0.55 -16.07 16.00
CA GLY A 149 0.13 -17.18 16.69
C GLY A 149 1.52 -17.51 16.15
N ALA A 150 1.78 -17.25 14.86
CA ALA A 150 3.09 -17.29 14.23
C ALA A 150 3.12 -16.31 13.05
N TRP A 151 4.28 -15.69 12.80
CA TRP A 151 4.48 -14.80 11.65
C TRP A 151 5.67 -15.24 10.80
N PRO A 152 5.50 -15.34 9.47
CA PRO A 152 4.21 -15.37 8.78
C PRO A 152 3.40 -16.64 9.12
N PRO A 153 2.07 -16.66 8.93
CA PRO A 153 1.23 -17.78 9.35
C PRO A 153 1.45 -19.09 8.58
N SER A 154 2.09 -19.05 7.40
CA SER A 154 2.37 -20.26 6.58
C SER A 154 3.57 -20.05 5.64
N PRO A 155 4.81 -19.93 6.16
CA PRO A 155 5.99 -19.52 5.37
C PRO A 155 6.26 -20.42 4.16
N ASN A 156 5.94 -21.72 4.26
CA ASN A 156 6.26 -22.71 3.22
C ASN A 156 5.17 -22.87 2.14
N LYS A 157 4.05 -22.13 2.22
CA LYS A 157 2.88 -22.33 1.32
C LYS A 157 2.33 -21.03 0.72
N GLY A 158 3.18 -20.03 0.50
CA GLY A 158 2.77 -18.73 -0.04
C GLY A 158 1.66 -18.12 0.81
N TRP A 159 2.04 -17.62 1.99
CA TRP A 159 1.13 -17.14 3.02
C TRP A 159 0.36 -15.87 2.61
N LEU A 160 0.91 -15.10 1.67
CA LEU A 160 0.33 -13.82 1.27
C LEU A 160 -0.73 -14.07 0.20
N LYS A 161 -1.99 -14.02 0.65
CA LYS A 161 -3.19 -14.08 -0.20
C LYS A 161 -3.86 -12.72 -0.25
N ARG A 162 -4.81 -12.54 -1.18
CA ARG A 162 -5.55 -11.29 -1.35
C ARG A 162 -6.19 -10.81 -0.03
N LYS A 163 -6.79 -11.70 0.76
CA LYS A 163 -7.36 -11.32 2.06
C LYS A 163 -6.31 -10.85 3.07
N ALA A 164 -5.14 -11.48 3.09
CA ALA A 164 -4.05 -11.10 3.99
C ALA A 164 -3.50 -9.71 3.61
N ILE A 165 -3.25 -9.43 2.32
CA ILE A 165 -2.79 -8.11 1.88
C ILE A 165 -3.82 -7.02 2.19
N GLN A 166 -5.12 -7.32 2.04
CA GLN A 166 -6.19 -6.37 2.33
C GLN A 166 -6.29 -6.08 3.83
N SER A 167 -6.15 -7.09 4.68
CA SER A 167 -6.09 -6.90 6.14
C SER A 167 -4.89 -6.03 6.52
N LEU A 168 -3.70 -6.34 5.99
CA LEU A 168 -2.50 -5.54 6.24
C LEU A 168 -2.67 -4.10 5.74
N GLN A 169 -3.27 -3.91 4.56
CA GLN A 169 -3.56 -2.58 4.02
C GLN A 169 -4.50 -1.77 4.92
N ASN A 170 -5.52 -2.42 5.50
CA ASN A 170 -6.42 -1.76 6.44
C ASN A 170 -5.68 -1.35 7.71
N ASP A 171 -4.86 -2.24 8.28
CA ASP A 171 -4.12 -1.96 9.52
C ASP A 171 -3.07 -0.87 9.34
N PHE A 172 -2.20 -1.02 8.34
CA PHE A 172 -1.16 -0.03 8.06
C PHE A 172 -1.72 1.26 7.47
N GLY A 173 -2.83 1.19 6.71
CA GLY A 173 -3.54 2.37 6.21
C GLY A 173 -4.18 3.17 7.35
N ALA A 174 -4.75 2.49 8.35
CA ALA A 174 -5.25 3.16 9.55
C ALA A 174 -4.10 3.80 10.36
N LEU A 175 -2.96 3.11 10.51
CA LEU A 175 -1.77 3.67 11.15
C LEU A 175 -1.19 4.87 10.37
N TYR A 176 -1.25 4.84 9.03
CA TYR A 176 -0.90 5.98 8.19
C TYR A 176 -1.80 7.17 8.48
N ASP A 177 -3.12 6.98 8.42
CA ASP A 177 -4.09 8.04 8.70
C ASP A 177 -3.95 8.59 10.13
N TYR A 178 -3.59 7.74 11.08
CA TYR A 178 -3.34 8.13 12.46
C TYR A 178 -2.13 9.09 12.60
N LEU A 179 -1.08 8.87 11.79
CA LEU A 179 0.21 9.56 11.93
C LEU A 179 0.48 10.64 10.89
N VAL A 180 -0.16 10.61 9.72
CA VAL A 180 0.20 11.46 8.58
C VAL A 180 -0.03 12.94 8.83
N ASN A 181 0.92 13.80 8.46
CA ASN A 181 0.69 15.23 8.31
C ASN A 181 0.23 15.49 6.87
N ARG A 182 -1.05 15.80 6.71
CA ARG A 182 -1.68 16.02 5.39
C ARG A 182 -1.30 17.36 4.75
N GLU A 183 -0.81 18.31 5.54
CA GLU A 183 -0.33 19.60 5.01
C GLU A 183 1.02 19.47 4.31
N VAL A 184 1.77 18.38 4.56
CA VAL A 184 3.05 18.15 3.89
C VAL A 184 2.82 17.37 2.61
N VAL A 185 3.17 17.98 1.48
CA VAL A 185 3.01 17.42 0.13
C VAL A 185 4.32 17.48 -0.65
N TRP A 186 4.35 16.81 -1.79
CA TRP A 186 5.45 16.92 -2.74
C TRP A 186 5.36 18.17 -3.61
N ASP A 187 6.43 18.97 -3.62
CA ASP A 187 6.70 20.01 -4.62
C ASP A 187 7.62 19.45 -5.71
N SER A 188 7.03 19.20 -6.89
CA SER A 188 7.74 18.70 -8.08
C SER A 188 8.07 19.85 -9.02
N GLN A 189 9.36 20.13 -9.20
CA GLN A 189 9.83 21.19 -10.09
C GLN A 189 10.85 20.60 -11.06
N GLU A 190 10.44 20.38 -12.33
CA GLU A 190 11.32 19.80 -13.36
C GLU A 190 12.51 20.72 -13.70
N GLU A 191 12.34 22.03 -13.57
CA GLU A 191 13.37 23.04 -13.85
C GLU A 191 14.44 23.14 -12.75
N ARG A 192 14.19 22.56 -11.57
CA ARG A 192 15.10 22.67 -10.42
C ARG A 192 16.38 21.85 -10.68
N PRO A 193 17.57 22.46 -10.73
CA PRO A 193 18.82 21.72 -10.87
C PRO A 193 19.03 20.80 -9.67
N GLY A 194 19.21 19.49 -9.92
CA GLY A 194 19.42 18.49 -8.86
C GLY A 194 18.13 17.83 -8.38
N LYS A 195 17.67 18.15 -7.16
CA LYS A 195 16.53 17.48 -6.51
C LYS A 195 15.20 17.93 -7.11
N LYS A 196 14.64 17.12 -8.02
CA LYS A 196 13.33 17.38 -8.66
C LYS A 196 12.16 17.37 -7.68
N TRP A 197 12.27 16.57 -6.62
CA TRP A 197 11.26 16.39 -5.60
C TRP A 197 11.74 17.00 -4.29
N GLN A 198 10.89 17.82 -3.68
CA GLN A 198 11.06 18.32 -2.32
C GLN A 198 9.74 18.19 -1.56
N MET A 199 9.83 18.05 -0.24
CA MET A 199 8.64 18.15 0.61
C MET A 199 8.42 19.62 0.98
N SER A 200 7.17 20.06 0.94
CA SER A 200 6.75 21.40 1.36
C SER A 200 5.52 21.31 2.23
N ASN A 201 5.44 22.14 3.26
CA ASN A 201 4.23 22.32 4.05
C ASN A 201 3.34 23.36 3.38
N GLN A 202 2.05 23.05 3.23
CA GLN A 202 1.06 23.96 2.66
C GLN A 202 0.68 25.07 3.63
N ASP A 203 0.94 24.92 4.93
CA ASP A 203 0.81 25.99 5.92
C ASP A 203 2.01 26.96 5.81
N PRO A 204 1.81 28.21 5.33
CA PRO A 204 2.90 29.17 5.16
C PRO A 204 3.43 29.73 6.49
N GLU A 205 2.71 29.54 7.61
CA GLU A 205 3.13 30.04 8.92
C GLU A 205 4.04 29.06 9.66
N GLU A 206 4.09 27.79 9.24
CA GLU A 206 4.87 26.74 9.90
C GLU A 206 6.26 26.58 9.23
N GLU A 207 7.32 26.84 10.00
CA GLU A 207 8.69 26.54 9.55
C GLU A 207 8.86 25.02 9.38
N PHE A 208 9.05 24.60 8.13
CA PHE A 208 9.12 23.19 7.78
C PHE A 208 10.50 22.79 7.25
N GLN A 209 11.07 21.76 7.85
CA GLN A 209 12.30 21.13 7.40
C GLN A 209 12.19 19.60 7.48
N ALA A 210 12.04 18.97 6.31
CA ALA A 210 11.98 17.52 6.17
C ALA A 210 13.35 16.85 6.45
N ASP A 211 14.41 17.41 5.86
CA ASP A 211 15.74 16.81 5.84
C ASP A 211 16.64 17.35 6.97
N SER A 212 17.42 16.47 7.59
CA SER A 212 18.50 16.83 8.50
C SER A 212 19.81 16.15 8.09
N ALA A 213 20.94 16.56 8.67
CA ALA A 213 22.24 15.94 8.40
C ALA A 213 22.25 14.42 8.70
N ASP A 214 21.49 14.01 9.72
CA ASP A 214 21.38 12.62 10.14
C ASP A 214 20.22 11.86 9.47
N LEU A 215 19.37 12.55 8.71
CA LEU A 215 18.23 11.95 7.99
C LEU A 215 17.87 12.76 6.74
N PRO A 216 18.47 12.44 5.57
CA PRO A 216 18.06 13.01 4.28
C PRO A 216 16.76 12.35 3.79
N LEU A 217 15.67 12.54 4.52
CA LEU A 217 14.40 11.82 4.34
C LEU A 217 13.87 11.91 2.91
N THR A 218 13.91 13.10 2.31
CA THR A 218 13.43 13.34 0.93
C THR A 218 14.14 12.41 -0.06
N ASP A 219 15.46 12.34 -0.01
CA ASP A 219 16.25 11.50 -0.93
C ASP A 219 16.07 10.01 -0.64
N MET A 220 15.91 9.64 0.63
CA MET A 220 15.63 8.26 1.04
C MET A 220 14.31 7.76 0.46
N LEU A 221 13.22 8.51 0.60
CA LEU A 221 11.90 8.11 0.11
C LEU A 221 11.84 8.11 -1.42
N VAL A 222 12.30 9.20 -2.06
CA VAL A 222 12.33 9.31 -3.53
C VAL A 222 13.25 8.24 -4.13
N GLY A 223 14.40 8.01 -3.52
CA GLY A 223 15.35 6.99 -3.94
C GLY A 223 14.76 5.59 -3.84
N PHE A 224 14.08 5.27 -2.74
CA PHE A 224 13.40 3.98 -2.57
C PHE A 224 12.30 3.78 -3.63
N ASP A 225 11.48 4.79 -3.85
CA ASP A 225 10.38 4.72 -4.82
C ASP A 225 10.89 4.53 -6.25
N ASN A 226 11.91 5.29 -6.64
CA ASN A 226 12.51 5.18 -7.97
C ASN A 226 13.19 3.82 -8.19
N ARG A 227 13.88 3.28 -7.17
CA ARG A 227 14.54 1.97 -7.26
C ARG A 227 13.55 0.83 -7.49
N HIS A 228 12.36 0.92 -6.90
CA HIS A 228 11.35 -0.14 -6.94
C HIS A 228 10.16 0.15 -7.89
N GLY A 229 10.18 1.31 -8.57
CA GLY A 229 9.12 1.72 -9.49
C GLY A 229 7.78 2.02 -8.80
N TYR A 230 7.83 2.57 -7.59
CA TYR A 230 6.65 3.05 -6.88
C TYR A 230 6.31 4.50 -7.28
N LEU A 231 5.03 4.83 -7.29
CA LEU A 231 4.58 6.23 -7.23
C LEU A 231 4.87 6.78 -5.82
N HIS A 232 5.15 8.08 -5.71
CA HIS A 232 5.35 8.71 -4.40
C HIS A 232 4.03 8.82 -3.63
N ILE A 233 4.02 8.42 -2.35
CA ILE A 233 2.84 8.59 -1.47
C ILE A 233 2.55 10.09 -1.33
N PRO A 234 1.31 10.58 -1.56
CA PRO A 234 1.04 12.02 -1.70
C PRO A 234 1.43 12.88 -0.50
N HIS A 235 1.17 12.37 0.71
CA HIS A 235 1.59 13.01 1.96
C HIS A 235 2.70 12.17 2.61
N PRO A 236 3.98 12.52 2.39
CA PRO A 236 5.11 11.67 2.71
C PRO A 236 5.71 11.92 4.10
N TYR A 237 5.03 12.67 4.96
CA TYR A 237 5.57 13.11 6.25
C TYR A 237 4.59 12.88 7.42
N PRO A 238 5.07 12.50 8.61
CA PRO A 238 4.22 12.32 9.78
C PRO A 238 3.98 13.63 10.52
N LEU A 239 2.91 13.69 11.31
CA LEU A 239 2.80 14.57 12.45
C LEU A 239 3.91 14.24 13.44
N LEU A 240 4.59 15.28 13.93
CA LEU A 240 5.73 15.14 14.80
C LEU A 240 5.43 15.65 16.21
N PRO A 241 5.81 14.90 17.25
CA PRO A 241 5.65 15.37 18.63
C PRO A 241 6.46 16.65 18.85
N ARG A 242 5.77 17.71 19.27
CA ARG A 242 6.38 19.04 19.48
C ARG A 242 7.35 19.02 20.65
N PHE A 243 8.42 19.81 20.56
CA PHE A 243 9.33 20.02 21.68
C PHE A 243 8.59 20.71 22.83
N VAL A 244 8.37 20.00 23.93
CA VAL A 244 8.04 20.68 25.19
C VAL A 244 9.37 21.13 25.77
N ASN A 245 9.57 22.44 25.80
CA ASN A 245 10.65 23.03 26.57
C ASN A 245 10.54 22.47 28.00
N ALA A 246 11.39 21.51 28.37
CA ALA A 246 11.60 21.21 29.77
C ALA A 246 11.97 22.54 30.42
N PRO A 247 11.26 23.01 31.47
CA PRO A 247 11.63 24.25 32.12
C PRO A 247 13.10 24.11 32.50
N LYS A 248 13.94 24.99 31.96
CA LYS A 248 15.38 25.02 32.24
C LYS A 248 15.51 24.96 33.76
N ALA A 249 15.85 23.79 34.28
CA ALA A 249 16.28 23.70 35.67
C ALA A 249 17.52 24.58 35.68
N GLN A 250 17.38 25.79 36.21
CA GLN A 250 18.51 26.68 36.44
C GLN A 250 19.54 25.82 37.15
N ALA A 251 20.64 25.53 36.45
CA ALA A 251 21.74 24.77 36.98
C ALA A 251 22.37 25.64 38.08
N LYS A 252 21.79 25.61 39.28
CA LYS A 252 22.45 26.07 40.48
C LYS A 252 23.64 25.13 40.64
N LYS A 253 24.82 25.63 40.30
CA LYS A 253 26.12 24.98 40.48
C LYS A 253 26.33 24.71 41.97
N ASN A 254 25.79 23.60 42.46
CA ASN A 254 26.20 23.03 43.73
C ASN A 254 27.44 22.19 43.46
N PHE A 255 28.61 22.83 43.53
CA PHE A 255 29.85 22.13 43.87
C PHE A 255 29.63 21.50 45.25
N PHE A 256 30.10 20.27 45.45
CA PHE A 256 29.92 19.41 46.64
C PHE A 256 28.64 18.56 46.67
N SER A 257 28.71 17.37 46.06
CA SER A 257 28.03 16.16 46.56
C SER A 257 28.57 14.94 45.82
N SER A 258 29.67 14.39 46.33
CA SER A 258 30.07 13.01 46.04
C SER A 258 28.98 12.04 46.52
N LEU A 259 28.82 10.94 45.77
CA LEU A 259 28.25 9.68 46.23
C LEU A 259 26.78 9.71 46.73
N LYS A 260 25.81 9.84 45.81
CA LYS A 260 24.48 9.25 46.01
C LYS A 260 24.05 8.45 44.80
N LYS A 261 23.89 7.14 45.00
CA LYS A 261 23.10 6.23 44.16
C LYS A 261 21.83 6.95 43.70
N SER A 262 21.58 7.00 42.40
CA SER A 262 20.32 7.52 41.87
C SER A 262 19.18 6.64 42.39
N LYS A 263 18.46 7.12 43.41
CA LYS A 263 17.13 6.59 43.70
C LYS A 263 16.26 6.99 42.51
N ASN A 264 15.75 6.01 41.77
CA ASN A 264 14.64 6.24 40.85
C ASN A 264 13.51 6.85 41.68
N ASP A 265 13.16 8.09 41.37
CA ASP A 265 12.04 8.78 42.00
C ASP A 265 10.79 8.46 41.15
N PRO A 266 9.89 7.60 41.62
CA PRO A 266 8.71 7.17 40.85
C PRO A 266 7.80 8.33 40.47
N THR A 267 7.85 9.46 41.20
CA THR A 267 7.08 10.66 40.88
C THR A 267 7.63 11.41 39.67
N LYS A 268 8.95 11.38 39.46
CA LYS A 268 9.61 11.97 38.30
C LYS A 268 9.28 11.16 37.04
N ASP A 269 9.29 9.83 37.16
CA ASP A 269 8.95 8.90 36.07
C ASP A 269 7.47 9.05 35.64
N ALA A 270 6.55 9.19 36.60
CA ALA A 270 5.14 9.44 36.32
C ALA A 270 4.90 10.78 35.59
N LYS A 271 5.60 11.86 36.01
CA LYS A 271 5.49 13.16 35.35
C LYS A 271 6.06 13.14 33.93
N THR A 272 7.18 12.46 33.71
CA THR A 272 7.74 12.29 32.36
C THR A 272 6.82 11.45 31.47
N HIS A 273 6.22 10.39 32.02
CA HIS A 273 5.28 9.56 31.28
C HIS A 273 4.02 10.35 30.87
N LEU A 274 3.46 11.15 31.79
CA LEU A 274 2.33 12.04 31.48
C LEU A 274 2.69 13.07 30.39
N GLN A 275 3.88 13.67 30.47
CA GLN A 275 4.33 14.63 29.48
C GLN A 275 4.51 14.00 28.10
N LEU A 276 5.07 12.78 28.03
CA LEU A 276 5.19 12.03 26.77
C LEU A 276 3.81 11.67 26.20
N SER A 277 2.87 11.26 27.06
CA SER A 277 1.49 10.96 26.66
C SER A 277 0.81 12.15 25.99
N ILE A 278 0.93 13.35 26.56
CA ILE A 278 0.38 14.58 25.94
C ILE A 278 1.04 14.84 24.58
N VAL A 279 2.38 14.78 24.54
CA VAL A 279 3.18 15.14 23.35
C VAL A 279 2.93 14.21 22.17
N PHE A 280 2.78 12.90 22.42
CA PHE A 280 2.43 11.95 21.38
C PHE A 280 0.97 12.04 20.97
N SER A 281 0.04 12.23 21.92
CA SER A 281 -1.39 12.35 21.63
C SER A 281 -1.69 13.57 20.75
N ASP A 282 -1.02 14.71 21.01
CA ASP A 282 -1.15 15.93 20.22
C ASP A 282 -0.59 15.80 18.78
N ALA A 283 0.29 14.82 18.54
CA ALA A 283 0.93 14.57 17.25
C ALA A 283 0.27 13.43 16.47
N THR A 284 -1.06 13.33 16.55
CA THR A 284 -1.85 12.30 15.87
C THR A 284 -3.16 12.89 15.35
N ASN A 285 -3.77 12.23 14.38
CA ASN A 285 -5.08 12.62 13.85
C ASN A 285 -6.25 12.05 14.65
N ILE A 286 -6.02 11.54 15.87
CA ILE A 286 -7.04 10.83 16.67
C ILE A 286 -8.30 11.67 16.88
N GLN A 287 -8.15 12.97 17.12
CA GLN A 287 -9.27 13.89 17.34
C GLN A 287 -10.03 14.22 16.05
N ARG A 288 -9.33 14.22 14.90
CA ARG A 288 -9.93 14.54 13.59
C ARG A 288 -10.76 13.40 13.03
N LEU A 289 -10.31 12.16 13.24
CA LEU A 289 -10.88 10.96 12.63
C LEU A 289 -11.67 10.10 13.62
N GLY A 290 -11.55 10.35 14.93
CA GLY A 290 -12.43 9.92 16.01
C GLY A 290 -12.86 8.45 15.97
N VAL A 291 -13.99 8.18 15.30
CA VAL A 291 -14.62 6.85 15.22
C VAL A 291 -13.92 5.92 14.21
N SER A 292 -13.17 6.47 13.25
CA SER A 292 -12.53 5.67 12.19
C SER A 292 -11.36 4.80 12.67
N PHE A 293 -10.81 5.09 13.85
CA PHE A 293 -9.69 4.33 14.43
C PHE A 293 -10.12 3.36 15.53
N ALA A 294 -11.35 3.52 16.05
CA ALA A 294 -11.86 2.70 17.13
C ALA A 294 -11.94 1.23 16.67
N GLY A 295 -11.18 0.35 17.33
CA GLY A 295 -11.17 -1.09 17.07
C GLY A 295 -10.03 -1.58 16.15
N ASN A 296 -9.09 -0.71 15.75
CA ASN A 296 -7.86 -1.19 15.10
C ASN A 296 -6.78 -1.55 16.15
N ALA A 297 -6.58 -2.85 16.36
CA ALA A 297 -5.64 -3.36 17.35
C ALA A 297 -4.19 -2.91 17.11
N LEU A 298 -3.77 -2.67 15.86
CA LEU A 298 -2.42 -2.18 15.58
C LEU A 298 -2.21 -0.77 16.14
N ILE A 299 -3.21 0.11 16.04
CA ILE A 299 -3.13 1.47 16.61
C ILE A 299 -3.05 1.38 18.14
N ASP A 300 -3.92 0.59 18.78
CA ASP A 300 -3.94 0.45 20.24
C ASP A 300 -2.58 -0.04 20.80
N TYR A 301 -1.98 -1.04 20.14
CA TYR A 301 -0.65 -1.54 20.51
C TYR A 301 0.47 -0.54 20.16
N PHE A 302 0.33 0.20 19.05
CA PHE A 302 1.29 1.20 18.64
C PHE A 302 1.37 2.36 19.64
N GLU A 303 0.24 2.84 20.15
CA GLU A 303 0.19 3.89 21.18
C GLU A 303 0.97 3.47 22.44
N GLN A 304 0.76 2.24 22.90
CA GLN A 304 1.48 1.69 24.05
C GLN A 304 2.97 1.54 23.77
N PHE A 305 3.33 1.05 22.58
CA PHE A 305 4.72 0.94 22.14
C PHE A 305 5.42 2.30 22.10
N GLU A 306 4.74 3.32 21.57
CA GLU A 306 5.28 4.66 21.45
C GLU A 306 5.51 5.32 22.82
N LEU A 307 4.60 5.09 23.78
CA LEU A 307 4.73 5.57 25.16
C LEU A 307 5.80 4.82 25.97
N ALA A 308 5.99 3.53 25.70
CA ALA A 308 6.96 2.68 26.39
C ALA A 308 8.38 2.76 25.80
N ALA A 309 8.58 3.52 24.71
CA ALA A 309 9.86 3.57 24.02
C ALA A 309 10.99 4.15 24.89
N ASP A 310 12.14 3.48 24.90
CA ASP A 310 13.35 4.01 25.54
C ASP A 310 13.94 5.13 24.68
N LEU A 311 13.63 6.37 25.03
CA LEU A 311 14.07 7.57 24.32
C LEU A 311 15.48 8.04 24.73
N LYS A 312 16.28 7.21 25.41
CA LYS A 312 17.67 7.58 25.75
C LYS A 312 18.49 7.87 24.50
N GLY A 313 18.81 9.14 24.30
CA GLY A 313 19.64 9.61 23.19
C GLY A 313 18.89 9.81 21.87
N VAL A 314 17.54 9.82 21.89
CA VAL A 314 16.70 10.16 20.74
C VAL A 314 15.51 11.01 21.18
N SER A 315 15.20 12.07 20.46
CA SER A 315 13.98 12.84 20.72
C SER A 315 12.73 12.07 20.28
N PRO A 316 11.55 12.34 20.87
CA PRO A 316 10.27 11.83 20.35
C PRO A 316 10.09 12.06 18.85
N ARG A 317 10.50 13.23 18.35
CA ARG A 317 10.49 13.63 16.93
C ARG A 317 11.31 12.67 16.06
N GLU A 318 12.57 12.48 16.42
CA GLU A 318 13.48 11.58 15.70
C GLU A 318 13.02 10.13 15.74
N SER A 319 12.47 9.68 16.86
CA SER A 319 11.92 8.32 16.98
C SER A 319 10.71 8.12 16.05
N ARG A 320 9.81 9.11 15.98
CA ARG A 320 8.67 9.11 15.06
C ARG A 320 9.10 9.06 13.60
N LEU A 321 10.15 9.80 13.21
CA LEU A 321 10.70 9.76 11.85
C LEU A 321 11.24 8.37 11.47
N GLY A 322 11.97 7.70 12.38
CA GLY A 322 12.47 6.34 12.13
C GLY A 322 11.33 5.32 11.92
N ARG A 323 10.27 5.43 12.72
CA ARG A 323 9.05 4.62 12.57
C ARG A 323 8.35 4.89 11.24
N TRP A 324 8.25 6.17 10.86
CA TRP A 324 7.61 6.61 9.63
C TRP A 324 8.30 6.06 8.38
N VAL A 325 9.64 6.04 8.35
CA VAL A 325 10.39 5.45 7.23
C VAL A 325 10.00 4.00 6.98
N LEU A 326 9.89 3.18 8.04
CA LEU A 326 9.45 1.79 7.90
C LEU A 326 8.00 1.70 7.43
N LEU A 327 7.11 2.49 8.04
CA LEU A 327 5.70 2.55 7.66
C LEU A 327 5.54 2.90 6.17
N TYR A 328 6.28 3.89 5.69
CA TYR A 328 6.30 4.30 4.28
C TYR A 328 6.69 3.12 3.37
N GLY A 329 7.78 2.42 3.68
CA GLY A 329 8.22 1.24 2.92
C GLY A 329 7.16 0.14 2.87
N VAL A 330 6.53 -0.16 4.00
CA VAL A 330 5.44 -1.14 4.09
C VAL A 330 4.26 -0.72 3.21
N LEU A 331 3.80 0.52 3.32
CA LEU A 331 2.68 1.05 2.52
C LEU A 331 2.96 0.98 1.01
N GLN A 332 4.20 1.25 0.59
CA GLN A 332 4.57 1.12 -0.82
C GLN A 332 4.43 -0.30 -1.33
N VAL A 333 4.91 -1.31 -0.59
CA VAL A 333 4.74 -2.72 -0.95
C VAL A 333 3.26 -3.10 -1.02
N LEU A 334 2.47 -2.69 -0.02
CA LEU A 334 1.03 -2.98 0.02
C LEU A 334 0.31 -2.35 -1.18
N SER A 335 0.67 -1.12 -1.56
CA SER A 335 -0.02 -0.34 -2.60
C SER A 335 -0.04 -0.98 -4.00
N LYS A 336 0.88 -1.90 -4.30
CA LYS A 336 0.92 -2.61 -5.59
C LYS A 336 0.08 -3.88 -5.63
N LEU A 337 -0.34 -4.40 -4.47
CA LEU A 337 -1.03 -5.70 -4.35
C LEU A 337 -2.41 -5.62 -3.68
N SER A 338 -2.67 -4.57 -2.87
CA SER A 338 -3.93 -4.38 -2.15
C SER A 338 -5.07 -3.83 -3.02
N VAL A 339 -4.73 -3.34 -4.21
CA VAL A 339 -5.67 -2.77 -5.19
C VAL A 339 -6.08 -3.81 -6.21
N ASP A 340 -7.36 -3.91 -6.51
CA ASP A 340 -7.84 -4.76 -7.61
C ASP A 340 -8.06 -3.93 -8.88
N THR A 341 -8.18 -4.64 -10.01
CA THR A 341 -8.71 -4.04 -11.24
C THR A 341 -10.14 -3.56 -10.95
N GLN A 342 -10.41 -2.28 -11.20
CA GLN A 342 -11.73 -1.69 -10.97
C GLN A 342 -12.70 -2.10 -12.08
N GLY A 343 -14.00 -2.12 -11.78
CA GLY A 343 -15.04 -2.50 -12.74
C GLY A 343 -15.24 -4.01 -12.91
N LEU A 344 -14.47 -4.85 -12.20
CA LEU A 344 -14.72 -6.29 -12.14
C LEU A 344 -16.08 -6.59 -11.50
N LYS A 345 -16.82 -7.53 -12.09
CA LYS A 345 -18.13 -7.93 -11.60
C LYS A 345 -18.03 -8.93 -10.44
N TYR A 346 -16.98 -9.76 -10.42
CA TYR A 346 -16.86 -10.88 -9.49
C TYR A 346 -15.59 -10.84 -8.63
N SER A 347 -15.36 -9.75 -7.90
CA SER A 347 -14.22 -9.62 -6.96
C SER A 347 -14.45 -10.25 -5.58
N GLU A 348 -15.71 -10.33 -5.13
CA GLU A 348 -16.04 -10.74 -3.76
C GLU A 348 -15.80 -12.22 -3.49
N GLY A 349 -15.20 -12.53 -2.33
CA GLY A 349 -14.91 -13.90 -1.89
C GLY A 349 -13.70 -14.57 -2.58
N VAL A 350 -12.95 -13.82 -3.39
CA VAL A 350 -11.77 -14.31 -4.12
C VAL A 350 -10.52 -14.28 -3.24
N GLN A 351 -9.73 -15.36 -3.30
CA GLN A 351 -8.50 -15.54 -2.49
C GLN A 351 -7.20 -15.20 -3.23
N TYR A 352 -7.22 -15.25 -4.57
CA TYR A 352 -6.09 -14.85 -5.42
C TYR A 352 -6.16 -13.35 -5.73
N PHE A 353 -5.04 -12.77 -6.17
CA PHE A 353 -4.97 -11.35 -6.51
C PHE A 353 -5.69 -11.04 -7.83
N LEU A 354 -6.30 -9.85 -7.91
CA LEU A 354 -7.02 -9.36 -9.09
C LEU A 354 -6.33 -8.11 -9.70
N CYS A 355 -5.04 -7.94 -9.44
CA CYS A 355 -4.22 -6.80 -9.85
C CYS A 355 -3.31 -7.11 -11.05
N ALA A 356 -3.87 -7.78 -12.06
CA ALA A 356 -3.15 -8.17 -13.26
C ALA A 356 -2.71 -6.95 -14.09
N ASP A 357 -1.52 -7.05 -14.71
CA ASP A 357 -1.07 -6.08 -15.72
C ASP A 357 -1.90 -6.27 -17.00
N LEU A 358 -2.57 -5.19 -17.42
CA LEU A 358 -3.46 -5.15 -18.57
C LEU A 358 -2.82 -4.57 -19.84
N LYS A 359 -1.56 -4.11 -19.81
CA LYS A 359 -0.91 -3.44 -20.96
C LYS A 359 -0.84 -4.28 -22.23
N ARG A 360 -0.97 -5.61 -22.11
CA ARG A 360 -0.92 -6.56 -23.24
C ARG A 360 -2.29 -7.09 -23.65
N THR A 361 -3.38 -6.63 -23.06
CA THR A 361 -4.71 -7.04 -23.50
C THR A 361 -5.09 -6.36 -24.82
N PRO A 362 -5.92 -7.00 -25.66
CA PRO A 362 -6.37 -6.40 -26.91
C PRO A 362 -7.05 -5.04 -26.68
N PRO A 363 -6.78 -4.01 -27.50
CA PRO A 363 -7.29 -2.66 -27.28
C PRO A 363 -8.70 -2.47 -27.87
N TRP A 364 -9.57 -3.49 -27.81
CA TRP A 364 -10.93 -3.37 -28.38
C TRP A 364 -11.67 -2.25 -27.66
N GLU A 365 -12.18 -1.28 -28.44
CA GLU A 365 -12.80 -0.01 -28.02
C GLU A 365 -12.82 0.24 -26.50
N THR A 366 -11.63 0.61 -26.01
CA THR A 366 -11.33 1.22 -24.71
C THR A 366 -11.80 0.44 -23.48
N THR A 367 -10.83 -0.06 -22.72
CA THR A 367 -10.96 -0.51 -21.32
C THR A 367 -11.79 0.49 -20.47
N SER A 368 -11.76 1.79 -20.83
CA SER A 368 -12.58 2.87 -20.27
C SER A 368 -14.05 2.93 -20.73
N ALA A 369 -14.44 2.36 -21.87
CA ALA A 369 -15.83 2.37 -22.35
C ALA A 369 -16.75 1.46 -21.52
N HIS A 370 -16.19 0.49 -20.80
CA HIS A 370 -16.91 -0.40 -19.88
C HIS A 370 -16.59 -0.14 -18.40
N GLY A 371 -15.87 0.94 -18.09
CA GLY A 371 -15.53 1.33 -16.72
C GLY A 371 -14.50 0.41 -16.04
N MET A 372 -13.78 -0.41 -16.80
CA MET A 372 -12.70 -1.24 -16.26
C MET A 372 -11.41 -0.43 -16.22
N VAL A 373 -10.77 -0.36 -15.05
CA VAL A 373 -9.53 0.41 -14.85
C VAL A 373 -8.48 -0.51 -14.26
N GLU A 374 -7.32 -0.57 -14.89
CA GLU A 374 -6.17 -1.34 -14.43
C GLU A 374 -5.83 -0.99 -12.97
N ALA A 375 -5.50 -2.00 -12.17
CA ALA A 375 -5.07 -1.81 -10.80
C ALA A 375 -3.83 -0.89 -10.74
N SER A 376 -3.95 0.20 -9.99
CA SER A 376 -2.89 1.22 -9.87
C SER A 376 -2.71 1.63 -8.42
N GLN A 377 -1.49 2.06 -8.05
CA GLN A 377 -1.23 2.62 -6.72
C GLN A 377 -2.10 3.84 -6.42
N LEU A 378 -2.54 4.57 -7.45
CA LEU A 378 -3.48 5.69 -7.31
C LEU A 378 -4.80 5.25 -6.68
N ALA A 379 -5.20 3.98 -6.82
CA ALA A 379 -6.39 3.42 -6.18
C ALA A 379 -6.11 2.85 -4.78
N SER A 380 -4.86 2.91 -4.30
CA SER A 380 -4.48 2.42 -2.98
C SER A 380 -4.79 3.44 -1.89
N TRP A 381 -4.79 2.98 -0.64
CA TRP A 381 -5.24 3.72 0.53
C TRP A 381 -4.68 5.14 0.62
N CYS A 382 -3.36 5.30 0.46
CA CYS A 382 -2.69 6.59 0.64
C CYS A 382 -3.00 7.63 -0.46
N TRP A 383 -3.54 7.21 -1.61
CA TRP A 383 -3.90 8.09 -2.73
C TRP A 383 -5.39 8.40 -2.82
N GLN A 384 -6.22 7.74 -2.00
CA GLN A 384 -7.67 7.87 -2.04
C GLN A 384 -8.24 8.78 -0.94
N ARG A 385 -7.39 9.29 -0.06
CA ARG A 385 -7.79 10.09 1.10
C ARG A 385 -6.97 11.37 1.10
N ASP A 386 -7.62 12.49 0.82
CA ASP A 386 -7.09 13.85 1.00
C ASP A 386 -7.39 14.40 2.40
#